data_AF-A0A7V8K1W2-F1
#
_entry.id   AF-A0A7V8K1W2-F1
#
_cell.length_a   1.000
_cell.length_b   1.000
_cell.length_c   1.000
_cell.angle_alpha   90.00
_cell.angle_beta   90.00
_cell.angle_gamma   90.00
#
_symmetry.space_group_name_H-M   'P 1'
#
loop_
_entity.id
_entity.type
_entity.pdbx_description
1 polymer ?
#
loop_
_entity_poly.entity_id
_entity_poly.type
_entity_poly.pdbx_seq_one_letter_code
_entity_poly.pdbx_strand_id
1 'polypeptide(L)' 'MHAWLCENPVGVDALTWKELPTPTPGPGQVLIEIRAASLNFPDLLIVQNKYQMKSTR' A
#
# COMPACT_ATOMS: atom_id res chain seq x y z
N MET A 1 2.83 -13.25 -4.16
CA MET A 1 2.10 -12.13 -4.78
C MET A 1 3.04 -10.98 -5.05
N HIS A 2 2.77 -10.11 -6.02
CA HIS A 2 3.55 -8.90 -6.22
C HIS A 2 2.83 -7.67 -5.65
N ALA A 3 3.59 -6.69 -5.18
CA ALA A 3 3.07 -5.44 -4.64
C ALA A 3 4.04 -4.27 -4.87
N TRP A 4 3.49 -3.05 -4.91
CA TRP A 4 4.26 -1.81 -4.81
C TRP A 4 4.48 -1.48 -3.33
N LEU A 5 5.73 -1.37 -2.90
CA LEU A 5 6.10 -1.07 -1.52
C LEU A 5 6.67 0.33 -1.41
N CYS A 6 6.15 1.08 -0.45
CA CYS A 6 6.66 2.37 -0.01
C CYS A 6 7.42 2.19 1.32
N GLU A 7 8.72 1.94 1.25
CA GLU A 7 9.56 1.79 2.45
C GLU A 7 10.11 3.15 2.95
N ASN A 8 10.23 4.12 2.04
CA ASN A 8 10.64 5.48 2.34
C ASN A 8 9.72 6.47 1.60
N PRO A 9 8.79 7.17 2.28
CA PRO A 9 7.74 7.98 1.66
C PRO A 9 8.27 9.36 1.20
N VAL A 10 9.20 9.34 0.23
CA VAL A 10 9.82 10.54 -0.37
C VAL A 10 9.32 10.83 -1.79
N GLY A 11 8.34 10.07 -2.27
CA GLY A 11 7.75 10.23 -3.60
C GLY A 11 7.51 8.90 -4.32
N VAL A 12 6.85 9.00 -5.47
CA VAL A 12 6.48 7.84 -6.31
C VAL A 12 7.69 7.06 -6.83
N ASP A 13 8.81 7.76 -7.06
CA ASP A 13 10.05 7.15 -7.55
C ASP A 13 10.71 6.21 -6.53
N ALA A 14 10.34 6.32 -5.25
CA ALA A 14 10.81 5.43 -4.19
C ALA A 14 9.96 4.16 -4.04
N LEU A 15 8.89 4.00 -4.83
CA LEU A 15 8.09 2.78 -4.84
C LEU A 15 8.85 1.64 -5.49
N THR A 16 8.82 0.48 -4.83
CA THR A 16 9.51 -0.71 -5.31
C THR A 16 8.51 -1.80 -5.65
N TRP A 17 8.62 -2.39 -6.83
CA TRP A 17 7.85 -3.58 -7.20
C TRP A 17 8.55 -4.81 -6.61
N LYS A 18 7.92 -5.46 -5.63
CA LYS A 18 8.51 -6.60 -4.93
C LYS A 18 7.56 -7.79 -4.90
N GLU A 19 8.15 -8.97 -4.90
CA GLU A 19 7.46 -10.20 -4.58
C GLU A 19 7.38 -10.40 -3.05
N LEU A 20 6.21 -10.78 -2.58
CA LEU A 20 5.90 -11.06 -1.18
C LEU A 20 5.12 -12.38 -1.05
N PRO A 21 5.18 -13.06 0.11
CA PRO A 21 4.32 -14.20 0.38
C PRO A 21 2.84 -13.82 0.24
N THR A 22 2.02 -14.74 -0.27
CA THR A 22 0.56 -14.57 -0.26
C THR A 22 0.06 -14.63 1.18
N PRO A 23 -0.74 -13.65 1.66
CA PRO A 23 -1.20 -13.61 3.03
C PRO A 23 -2.25 -14.70 3.31
N THR A 24 -2.26 -15.22 4.54
CA THR A 24 -3.30 -16.12 5.04
C THR A 24 -4.32 -15.32 5.84
N PRO A 25 -5.63 -15.36 5.50
CA PRO A 25 -6.64 -14.61 6.23
C PRO A 25 -6.86 -15.20 7.63
N GLY A 26 -7.03 -14.33 8.63
CA GLY A 26 -7.44 -14.70 9.99
C GLY A 26 -8.98 -14.81 10.14
N PRO A 27 -9.47 -15.08 11.36
CA PRO A 27 -10.91 -15.13 11.64
C PRO A 27 -11.62 -13.84 11.20
N GLY A 28 -12.69 -13.97 10.41
CA GLY A 28 -13.48 -12.84 9.92
C GLY A 28 -12.86 -12.08 8.73
N GLN A 29 -11.72 -12.51 8.20
CA GLN A 29 -11.09 -11.92 7.02
C GLN A 29 -11.33 -12.77 5.77
N VAL A 30 -11.23 -12.13 4.60
CA VAL A 30 -11.29 -12.80 3.30
C VAL A 30 -10.00 -12.54 2.51
N LEU A 31 -9.54 -13.53 1.76
CA LEU A 31 -8.45 -13.37 0.81
C LEU A 31 -9.03 -13.01 -0.56
N ILE A 32 -8.57 -11.91 -1.14
CA ILE A 32 -9.02 -11.40 -2.44
C ILE A 32 -7.87 -11.47 -3.43
N GLU A 33 -8.10 -12.11 -4.58
CA GLU A 33 -7.18 -12.03 -5.71
C GLU A 33 -7.41 -10.71 -6.47
N ILE A 34 -6.46 -9.78 -6.33
CA ILE A 34 -6.56 -8.46 -6.99
C ILE A 34 -6.33 -8.61 -8.49
N ARG A 35 -7.35 -8.31 -9.30
CA ARG A 35 -7.25 -8.22 -10.77
C ARG A 35 -6.98 -6.81 -11.29
N ALA A 36 -7.41 -5.80 -10.53
CA ALA A 36 -7.15 -4.39 -10.80
C ALA A 36 -7.13 -3.60 -9.48
N ALA A 37 -6.25 -2.62 -9.38
CA ALA A 37 -6.20 -1.66 -8.29
C ALA A 37 -6.34 -0.25 -8.87
N SER A 38 -7.27 0.55 -8.35
CA SER A 38 -7.40 1.95 -8.75
C SER A 38 -6.38 2.81 -8.02
N LEU A 39 -6.01 3.93 -8.65
CA LEU A 39 -5.24 4.99 -8.01
C LEU A 39 -6.17 6.14 -7.65
N ASN A 40 -5.90 6.76 -6.51
CA ASN A 40 -6.60 7.94 -6.03
C ASN A 40 -5.58 9.02 -5.59
N PHE A 41 -6.07 10.24 -5.35
CA PHE A 41 -5.20 11.33 -4.91
C PHE A 41 -4.55 11.09 -3.52
N PRO A 42 -5.25 10.52 -2.52
CA PRO A 42 -4.62 10.08 -1.27
C PRO A 42 -3.38 9.21 -1.43
N ASP A 43 -3.31 8.32 -2.43
CA ASP A 43 -2.13 7.47 -2.65
C ASP A 43 -0.87 8.33 -2.88
N LEU A 44 -0.99 9.41 -3.67
CA LEU A 44 0.10 10.37 -3.88
C LEU A 44 0.49 11.10 -2.58
N LEU A 45 -0.50 11.44 -1.76
CA LEU A 45 -0.25 12.10 -0.49
C LEU A 45 0.46 11.16 0.50
N ILE A 46 0.11 9.87 0.50
CA ILE A 46 0.72 8.86 1.38
C ILE A 46 2.19 8.65 1.02
N VAL A 47 2.50 8.40 -0.26
CA VAL A 47 3.88 8.12 -0.70
C VAL A 47 4.80 9.35 -0.62
N GLN A 48 4.24 10.53 -0.40
CA GLN A 48 4.97 11.78 -0.17
C GLN A 48 4.97 12.23 1.30
N ASN A 49 4.41 11.44 2.22
CA ASN A 49 4.26 11.79 3.63
C ASN A 49 3.47 13.11 3.88
N LYS A 50 2.45 13.37 3.05
CA LYS A 50 1.59 14.56 3.08
C LYS A 50 0.11 14.26 3.38
N TYR A 51 -0.26 13.01 3.64
CA TYR A 51 -1.64 12.66 3.92
C TYR A 51 -2.10 13.19 5.30
N GLN A 52 -3.25 13.88 5.33
CA GLN A 52 -3.59 14.90 6.34
C GLN A 52 -4.01 14.40 7.74
N MET A 53 -3.64 13.18 8.15
CA MET A 53 -3.89 12.69 9.50
C MET A 53 -2.74 11.81 9.96
N LYS A 54 -1.88 12.30 10.84
CA LYS A 54 -1.15 11.40 11.76
C LYS A 54 -2.09 11.15 12.94
N SER A 55 -2.75 9.98 12.97
CA SER A 55 -3.41 9.54 14.20
C SER A 55 -2.34 9.44 15.29
N THR A 56 -2.40 10.32 16.28
CA THR A 56 -1.49 10.35 17.44
C THR A 56 -1.90 9.37 18.53
N ARG A 57 -2.35 8.17 18.15
CA ARG A 57 -2.54 7.07 19.11
C ARG A 57 -1.44 6.05 18.94
#